data_AF-A0A2E0S863-F1
#
_entry.id   AF-A0A2E0S863-F1
#
_cell.length_a   1.000
_cell.length_b   1.000
_cell.length_c   1.000
_cell.angle_alpha   90.00
_cell.angle_beta   90.00
_cell.angle_gamma   90.00
#
_symmetry.space_group_name_H-M   'P 1'
#
loop_
_entity.id
_entity.type
_entity.pdbx_description
1 polymer ?
#
loop_
_entity_poly.entity_id
_entity_poly.type
_entity_poly.pdbx_seq_one_letter_code
_entity_poly.pdbx_strand_id
1 'polypeptide(L)'
;MLRNHQDRRCVLWVILYFVLTGLAWRLDWVLSVVVLCYFSFAGACITHNSMHLRTFYGETEEVLWRYALSLTYGHPVSTFVPGHNLSHHRHTQSRMDPMRTTKVRYKWNWVNLVMFQPSVAWDVFVMDVRYMALKKHCGDSYFWSCAQEWLVVGLTQLILACLNVRKFAVYVYVPHLFAQWAIVSMNLLQHDGCETDDEKAINGSRNFTGWWLNWLTFNNGYHTIHHMNPTLHWSKLPKAHEYLVKGKIHPNLEQECMTTYAYRAFVCPGKRVDYLGEAVKLGPVEKDEDWTVLHAPDGVKLEEYDVGVIELVKAVAMMPIKILCPTYSPIFKID
;
A
#
# COMPACT_ATOMS: atom_id res chain seq x y z
N MET A 1 -16.75 6.71 19.26
CA MET A 1 -16.20 5.67 20.19
C MET A 1 -15.40 4.63 19.40
N LEU A 2 -14.23 4.18 19.90
CA LEU A 2 -13.40 3.14 19.26
C LEU A 2 -14.06 1.75 19.30
N ARG A 3 -13.93 0.96 18.23
CA ARG A 3 -14.38 -0.43 18.17
C ARG A 3 -13.48 -1.38 18.94
N ASN A 4 -12.18 -1.09 18.98
CA ASN A 4 -11.20 -1.81 19.77
C ASN A 4 -10.35 -0.83 20.57
N HIS A 5 -10.14 -1.11 21.86
CA HIS A 5 -9.32 -0.25 22.72
C HIS A 5 -7.84 -0.23 22.31
N GLN A 6 -7.36 -1.25 21.58
CA GLN A 6 -6.00 -1.31 21.07
C GLN A 6 -5.72 -0.23 20.01
N ASP A 7 -6.75 0.27 19.31
CA ASP A 7 -6.61 1.35 18.33
C ASP A 7 -6.28 2.72 18.95
N ARG A 8 -6.31 2.83 20.29
CA ARG A 8 -5.72 3.99 21.00
C ARG A 8 -4.27 4.22 20.57
N ARG A 9 -3.53 3.14 20.29
CA ARG A 9 -2.16 3.22 19.78
C ARG A 9 -2.11 3.83 18.38
N CYS A 10 -2.99 3.41 17.49
CA CYS A 10 -3.11 3.96 16.14
C CYS A 10 -3.41 5.47 16.18
N VAL A 11 -4.39 5.86 17.00
CA VAL A 11 -4.75 7.28 17.21
C VAL A 11 -3.56 8.08 17.75
N LEU A 12 -2.86 7.56 18.76
CA LEU A 12 -1.67 8.22 19.31
C LEU A 12 -0.58 8.42 18.25
N TRP A 13 -0.30 7.43 17.40
CA TRP A 13 0.72 7.54 16.35
C TRP A 13 0.36 8.60 15.31
N VAL A 14 -0.92 8.68 14.92
CA VAL A 14 -1.41 9.72 13.98
C VAL A 14 -1.31 11.11 14.61
N ILE A 15 -1.66 11.27 15.89
CA ILE A 15 -1.48 12.55 16.60
C ILE A 15 0.00 12.93 16.66
N LEU A 16 0.88 11.98 17.01
CA LEU A 16 2.33 12.22 17.08
C LEU A 16 2.89 12.63 15.72
N TYR A 17 2.42 12.04 14.62
CA TYR A 17 2.81 12.48 13.27
C TYR A 17 2.53 13.97 13.04
N PHE A 18 1.33 14.46 13.35
CA PHE A 18 0.99 15.88 13.15
C PHE A 18 1.78 16.80 14.07
N VAL A 19 1.96 16.41 15.34
CA VAL A 19 2.76 17.18 16.31
C VAL A 19 4.21 17.27 15.85
N LEU A 20 4.82 16.14 15.47
CA LEU A 20 6.21 16.09 15.02
C LEU A 20 6.41 16.84 13.71
N THR A 21 5.47 16.74 12.76
CA THR A 21 5.51 17.51 11.50
C THR A 21 5.43 19.01 11.78
N GLY A 22 4.54 19.44 12.68
CA GLY A 22 4.43 20.84 13.09
C GLY A 22 5.69 21.37 13.79
N LEU A 23 6.29 20.57 14.68
CA LEU A 23 7.55 20.91 15.35
C LEU A 23 8.71 20.99 14.35
N ALA A 24 8.83 20.02 13.46
CA ALA A 24 9.83 20.01 12.40
C ALA A 24 9.72 21.25 11.50
N TRP A 25 8.50 21.59 11.10
CA TRP A 25 8.20 22.78 10.31
C TRP A 25 8.60 24.07 11.03
N ARG A 26 8.29 24.18 12.33
CA ARG A 26 8.54 25.37 13.14
C ARG A 26 10.02 25.56 13.48
N LEU A 27 10.71 24.47 13.80
CA LEU A 27 12.08 24.47 14.34
C LEU A 27 13.16 24.24 13.29
N ASP A 28 12.78 23.96 12.04
CA ASP A 28 13.71 23.61 10.96
C ASP A 28 14.63 22.44 11.30
N TRP A 29 14.05 21.43 11.97
CA TRP A 29 14.77 20.26 12.44
C TRP A 29 14.98 19.23 11.32
N VAL A 30 15.99 19.42 10.47
CA VAL A 30 16.23 18.56 9.29
C VAL A 30 16.39 17.07 9.63
N LEU A 31 16.97 16.72 10.78
CA LEU A 31 17.11 15.32 11.20
C LEU A 31 15.76 14.64 11.51
N SER A 32 14.68 15.42 11.68
CA SER A 32 13.33 14.88 11.87
C SER A 32 12.81 14.16 10.64
N VAL A 33 13.37 14.36 9.44
CA VAL A 33 12.87 13.76 8.19
C VAL A 33 12.81 12.24 8.29
N VAL A 34 13.83 11.61 8.87
CA VAL A 34 13.85 10.14 9.06
C VAL A 34 12.74 9.70 10.01
N VAL A 35 12.51 10.46 11.09
CA VAL A 35 11.43 10.21 12.04
C VAL A 35 10.07 10.36 11.34
N LEU A 36 9.89 11.41 10.54
CA LEU A 36 8.66 11.65 9.79
C LEU A 36 8.40 10.60 8.72
N CYS A 37 9.45 10.11 8.03
CA CYS A 37 9.35 8.97 7.12
C CYS A 37 8.82 7.73 7.84
N TYR A 38 9.32 7.43 9.04
CA TYR A 38 8.78 6.34 9.86
C TYR A 38 7.32 6.58 10.23
N PHE A 39 6.96 7.76 10.76
CA PHE A 39 5.58 8.03 11.17
C PHE A 39 4.60 8.04 10.01
N SER A 40 5.01 8.50 8.82
CA SER A 40 4.19 8.41 7.61
C SER A 40 4.02 6.97 7.15
N PHE A 41 5.08 6.15 7.19
CA PHE A 41 5.00 4.70 6.92
C PHE A 41 4.12 3.98 7.95
N ALA A 42 4.23 4.31 9.23
CA ALA A 42 3.33 3.81 10.27
C ALA A 42 1.88 4.23 9.99
N GLY A 43 1.66 5.45 9.49
CA GLY A 43 0.38 5.90 8.96
C GLY A 43 -0.15 5.02 7.83
N ALA A 44 0.70 4.61 6.88
CA ALA A 44 0.34 3.66 5.83
C ALA A 44 -0.06 2.28 6.40
N CYS A 45 0.67 1.78 7.40
CA CYS A 45 0.31 0.54 8.11
C CYS A 45 -1.04 0.65 8.84
N ILE A 46 -1.35 1.81 9.44
CA ILE A 46 -2.64 2.06 10.11
C ILE A 46 -3.76 2.18 9.07
N THR A 47 -3.50 2.85 7.95
CA THR A 47 -4.42 2.92 6.80
C THR A 47 -4.77 1.54 6.30
N HIS A 48 -3.77 0.70 6.06
CA HIS A 48 -3.95 -0.71 5.68
C HIS A 48 -4.94 -1.42 6.62
N ASN A 49 -4.71 -1.35 7.93
CA ASN A 49 -5.59 -1.97 8.91
C ASN A 49 -7.01 -1.35 8.93
N SER A 50 -7.11 -0.03 8.81
CA SER A 50 -8.38 0.71 8.89
C SER A 50 -9.27 0.44 7.66
N MET A 51 -8.66 0.18 6.50
CA MET A 51 -9.39 -0.13 5.26
C MET A 51 -9.89 -1.58 5.22
N HIS A 52 -9.32 -2.47 6.04
CA HIS A 52 -9.84 -3.82 6.24
C HIS A 52 -10.92 -3.88 7.31
N LEU A 53 -10.78 -3.08 8.37
CA LEU A 53 -11.74 -3.05 9.47
C LEU A 53 -11.87 -1.63 10.02
N ARG A 54 -13.12 -1.11 10.05
CA ARG A 54 -13.42 0.21 10.63
C ARG A 54 -12.85 0.35 12.03
N THR A 55 -12.30 1.52 12.33
CA THR A 55 -11.70 1.85 13.63
C THR A 55 -12.75 2.34 14.64
N PHE A 56 -13.75 3.09 14.17
CA PHE A 56 -14.79 3.72 15.00
C PHE A 56 -16.18 3.13 14.71
N TYR A 57 -17.05 3.16 15.72
CA TYR A 57 -18.45 2.79 15.55
C TYR A 57 -19.24 3.85 14.77
N GLY A 58 -19.01 5.13 15.09
CA GLY A 58 -19.70 6.24 14.46
C GLY A 58 -19.17 6.54 13.06
N GLU A 59 -20.06 7.01 12.20
CA GLU A 59 -19.73 7.32 10.80
C GLU A 59 -18.90 8.61 10.69
N THR A 60 -19.27 9.64 11.45
CA THR A 60 -18.54 10.92 11.47
C THR A 60 -17.10 10.73 11.93
N GLU A 61 -16.87 9.97 13.00
CA GLU A 61 -15.50 9.68 13.45
C GLU A 61 -14.70 8.88 12.41
N GLU A 62 -15.33 7.95 11.71
CA GLU A 62 -14.66 7.19 10.65
C GLU A 62 -14.29 8.08 9.46
N VAL A 63 -15.17 9.01 9.06
CA VAL A 63 -14.88 10.00 8.01
C VAL A 63 -13.70 10.90 8.41
N LEU A 64 -13.72 11.44 9.63
CA LEU A 64 -12.63 12.26 10.14
C LEU A 64 -11.33 11.48 10.24
N TRP A 65 -11.41 10.20 10.64
CA TRP A 65 -10.27 9.31 10.69
C TRP A 65 -9.65 9.09 9.32
N ARG A 66 -10.46 8.86 8.27
CA ARG A 66 -9.95 8.74 6.89
C ARG A 66 -9.24 10.00 6.41
N TYR A 67 -9.74 11.19 6.74
CA TYR A 67 -9.02 12.44 6.41
C TYR A 67 -7.68 12.54 7.15
N ALA A 68 -7.66 12.24 8.46
CA ALA A 68 -6.43 12.26 9.24
C ALA A 68 -5.39 11.28 8.69
N LEU A 69 -5.81 10.07 8.34
CA LEU A 69 -4.95 9.07 7.72
C LEU A 69 -4.47 9.49 6.33
N SER A 70 -5.35 10.07 5.51
CA SER A 70 -4.97 10.56 4.16
C SER A 70 -3.91 11.65 4.24
N LEU A 71 -3.98 12.54 5.23
CA LEU A 71 -2.98 13.58 5.48
C LEU A 71 -1.69 13.06 6.14
N THR A 72 -1.73 11.89 6.77
CA THR A 72 -0.55 11.20 7.31
C THR A 72 0.18 10.39 6.24
N TYR A 73 -0.57 9.74 5.35
CA TYR A 73 -0.07 8.91 4.26
C TYR A 73 0.28 9.72 2.99
N GLY A 74 -0.36 10.87 2.79
CA GLY A 74 -0.16 11.73 1.62
C GLY A 74 -0.93 11.31 0.38
N HIS A 75 -1.92 10.42 0.54
CA HIS A 75 -2.79 9.93 -0.53
C HIS A 75 -4.16 9.58 0.06
N PRO A 76 -5.26 9.71 -0.70
CA PRO A 76 -6.58 9.26 -0.25
C PRO A 76 -6.57 7.79 0.17
N VAL A 77 -7.05 7.52 1.37
CA VAL A 77 -7.05 6.16 1.93
C VAL A 77 -8.17 5.30 1.38
N SER A 78 -9.27 5.89 0.93
CA SER A 78 -10.34 5.13 0.28
C SER A 78 -9.83 4.45 -0.99
N THR A 79 -8.96 5.10 -1.77
CA THR A 79 -8.32 4.50 -2.96
C THR A 79 -7.36 3.34 -2.64
N PHE A 80 -7.11 3.03 -1.37
CA PHE A 80 -6.41 1.82 -0.98
C PHE A 80 -7.30 0.58 -1.18
N VAL A 81 -8.62 0.70 -0.97
CA VAL A 81 -9.58 -0.43 -1.04
C VAL A 81 -9.62 -1.12 -2.41
N PRO A 82 -9.70 -0.42 -3.55
CA PRO A 82 -9.84 -1.07 -4.85
C PRO A 82 -8.61 -1.89 -5.22
N GLY A 83 -7.42 -1.27 -5.29
CA GLY A 83 -6.18 -1.97 -5.58
C GLY A 83 -5.77 -3.01 -4.53
N HIS A 84 -5.95 -2.72 -3.23
CA HIS A 84 -5.48 -3.63 -2.19
C HIS A 84 -6.49 -4.72 -1.84
N ASN A 85 -7.75 -4.37 -1.52
CA ASN A 85 -8.72 -5.33 -1.00
C ASN A 85 -9.42 -6.10 -2.13
N LEU A 86 -9.86 -5.40 -3.17
CA LEU A 86 -10.66 -6.00 -4.24
C LEU A 86 -9.80 -6.69 -5.30
N SER A 87 -8.55 -6.25 -5.44
CA SER A 87 -7.57 -6.85 -6.35
C SER A 87 -6.53 -7.67 -5.58
N HIS A 88 -5.57 -7.05 -4.92
CA HIS A 88 -4.41 -7.77 -4.37
C HIS A 88 -4.76 -8.87 -3.35
N HIS A 89 -5.70 -8.65 -2.43
CA HIS A 89 -6.14 -9.70 -1.49
C HIS A 89 -6.93 -10.82 -2.15
N ARG A 90 -7.69 -10.48 -3.20
CA ARG A 90 -8.58 -11.43 -3.86
C ARG A 90 -7.86 -12.26 -4.89
N HIS A 91 -6.91 -11.66 -5.60
CA HIS A 91 -6.29 -12.21 -6.81
C HIS A 91 -4.76 -12.18 -6.71
N THR A 92 -4.23 -12.32 -5.49
CA THR A 92 -2.81 -12.19 -5.15
C THR A 92 -1.90 -12.87 -6.17
N GLN A 93 -0.91 -12.15 -6.70
CA GLN A 93 0.06 -12.62 -7.70
C GLN A 93 -0.51 -13.04 -9.08
N SER A 94 -1.82 -12.97 -9.31
CA SER A 94 -2.41 -13.26 -10.62
C SER A 94 -2.36 -12.04 -11.56
N ARG A 95 -2.85 -12.21 -12.81
CA ARG A 95 -2.95 -11.12 -13.79
C ARG A 95 -3.95 -10.02 -13.39
N MET A 96 -4.87 -10.31 -12.48
CA MET A 96 -5.80 -9.33 -11.90
C MET A 96 -5.21 -8.56 -10.70
N ASP A 97 -3.98 -8.89 -10.27
CA ASP A 97 -3.21 -8.13 -9.28
C ASP A 97 -2.20 -7.20 -9.99
N PRO A 98 -2.46 -5.89 -10.08
CA PRO A 98 -1.54 -4.94 -10.70
C PRO A 98 -0.26 -4.78 -9.86
N MET A 99 -0.24 -5.25 -8.61
CA MET A 99 0.90 -5.27 -7.71
C MET A 99 1.60 -6.65 -7.64
N ARG A 100 1.41 -7.55 -8.62
CA ARG A 100 2.15 -8.82 -8.64
C ARG A 100 3.66 -8.60 -8.78
N THR A 101 4.46 -9.41 -8.09
CA THR A 101 5.92 -9.24 -8.00
C THR A 101 6.65 -9.64 -9.29
N THR A 102 5.98 -10.38 -10.18
CA THR A 102 6.51 -10.83 -11.46
C THR A 102 6.72 -9.69 -12.49
N LYS A 103 6.22 -8.48 -12.20
CA LYS A 103 6.41 -7.28 -13.03
C LYS A 103 7.82 -6.70 -12.99
N VAL A 104 8.54 -6.87 -11.88
CA VAL A 104 9.96 -6.50 -11.80
C VAL A 104 10.83 -7.67 -12.25
N ARG A 105 11.77 -7.42 -13.17
CA ARG A 105 12.60 -8.45 -13.83
C ARG A 105 14.07 -8.04 -13.95
N TYR A 106 14.53 -7.12 -13.10
CA TYR A 106 15.91 -6.65 -13.12
C TYR A 106 16.86 -7.77 -12.66
N LYS A 107 18.05 -7.81 -13.30
CA LYS A 107 19.11 -8.78 -13.00
C LYS A 107 19.54 -8.74 -11.53
N TRP A 108 19.58 -7.54 -10.95
CA TRP A 108 20.07 -7.31 -9.59
C TRP A 108 18.88 -7.15 -8.65
N ASN A 109 18.80 -7.97 -7.62
CA ASN A 109 17.57 -8.04 -6.84
C ASN A 109 17.27 -6.75 -6.07
N TRP A 110 18.28 -6.02 -5.58
CA TRP A 110 18.05 -4.69 -4.98
C TRP A 110 17.42 -3.69 -5.95
N VAL A 111 17.66 -3.81 -7.25
CA VAL A 111 17.00 -2.95 -8.26
C VAL A 111 15.52 -3.31 -8.35
N ASN A 112 15.16 -4.60 -8.25
CA ASN A 112 13.75 -5.01 -8.15
C ASN A 112 13.08 -4.36 -6.94
N LEU A 113 13.74 -4.31 -5.78
CA LEU A 113 13.19 -3.65 -4.59
C LEU A 113 12.97 -2.14 -4.78
N VAL A 114 13.97 -1.43 -5.27
CA VAL A 114 13.88 0.03 -5.46
C VAL A 114 12.85 0.38 -6.52
N MET A 115 12.82 -0.38 -7.62
CA MET A 115 11.97 -0.12 -8.78
C MET A 115 10.58 -0.74 -8.66
N PHE A 116 10.26 -1.49 -7.60
CA PHE A 116 8.98 -2.18 -7.48
C PHE A 116 7.81 -1.22 -7.52
N GLN A 117 7.73 -0.28 -6.58
CA GLN A 117 6.63 0.69 -6.55
C GLN A 117 6.53 1.50 -7.85
N PRO A 118 7.61 2.09 -8.40
CA PRO A 118 7.54 2.76 -9.71
C PRO A 118 6.98 1.85 -10.82
N SER A 119 7.40 0.58 -10.85
CA SER A 119 6.99 -0.36 -11.91
C SER A 119 5.51 -0.72 -11.89
N VAL A 120 4.83 -0.58 -10.74
CA VAL A 120 3.41 -0.93 -10.60
C VAL A 120 2.50 0.28 -10.43
N ALA A 121 3.05 1.46 -10.10
CA ALA A 121 2.29 2.64 -9.71
C ALA A 121 1.29 3.11 -10.77
N TRP A 122 1.65 3.06 -12.06
CA TRP A 122 0.73 3.45 -13.12
C TRP A 122 -0.46 2.51 -13.23
N ASP A 123 -0.19 1.21 -13.27
CA ASP A 123 -1.24 0.20 -13.45
C ASP A 123 -2.22 0.23 -12.27
N VAL A 124 -1.70 0.37 -11.04
CA VAL A 124 -2.51 0.57 -9.84
C VAL A 124 -3.37 1.84 -9.97
N PHE A 125 -2.76 2.97 -10.35
CA PHE A 125 -3.49 4.24 -10.49
C PHE A 125 -4.59 4.18 -11.54
N VAL A 126 -4.31 3.57 -12.70
CA VAL A 126 -5.30 3.38 -13.77
C VAL A 126 -6.49 2.57 -13.27
N MET A 127 -6.25 1.47 -12.56
CA MET A 127 -7.31 0.63 -12.01
C MET A 127 -8.12 1.34 -10.93
N ASP A 128 -7.47 2.10 -10.05
CA ASP A 128 -8.16 2.90 -9.01
C ASP A 128 -9.07 3.98 -9.63
N VAL A 129 -8.57 4.71 -10.63
CA VAL A 129 -9.34 5.74 -11.33
C VAL A 129 -10.50 5.13 -12.11
N ARG A 130 -10.28 3.98 -12.76
CA ARG A 130 -11.34 3.25 -13.47
C ARG A 130 -12.42 2.75 -12.51
N TYR A 131 -12.03 2.19 -11.36
CA TYR A 131 -12.99 1.81 -10.34
C TYR A 131 -13.79 3.01 -9.81
N MET A 132 -13.14 4.15 -9.60
CA MET A 132 -13.84 5.40 -9.25
C MET A 132 -14.81 5.84 -10.34
N ALA A 133 -14.45 5.73 -11.62
CA ALA A 133 -15.31 6.06 -12.75
C ALA A 133 -16.53 5.12 -12.81
N LEU A 134 -16.35 3.82 -12.60
CA LEU A 134 -17.44 2.85 -12.45
C LEU A 134 -18.38 3.26 -11.31
N LYS A 135 -17.84 3.57 -10.13
CA LYS A 135 -18.64 4.00 -8.98
C LYS A 135 -19.41 5.29 -9.23
N LYS A 136 -18.81 6.25 -9.95
CA LYS A 136 -19.51 7.46 -10.40
C LYS A 136 -20.64 7.13 -11.38
N HIS A 137 -20.37 6.27 -12.36
CA HIS A 137 -21.35 5.84 -13.36
C HIS A 137 -22.57 5.17 -12.69
N CYS A 138 -22.34 4.34 -11.67
CA CYS A 138 -23.41 3.70 -10.91
C CYS A 138 -24.10 4.61 -9.87
N GLY A 139 -23.73 5.89 -9.76
CA GLY A 139 -24.29 6.81 -8.75
C GLY A 139 -23.90 6.49 -7.30
N ASP A 140 -22.81 5.74 -7.09
CA ASP A 140 -22.34 5.32 -5.77
C ASP A 140 -21.60 6.47 -5.04
N SER A 141 -21.99 6.70 -3.78
CA SER A 141 -21.37 7.70 -2.88
C SER A 141 -19.87 7.51 -2.64
N TYR A 142 -19.33 6.31 -2.91
CA TYR A 142 -17.91 6.01 -2.83
C TYR A 142 -17.04 6.96 -3.65
N PHE A 143 -17.50 7.34 -4.85
CA PHE A 143 -16.79 8.30 -5.70
C PHE A 143 -16.59 9.64 -4.98
N TRP A 144 -17.65 10.15 -4.34
CA TRP A 144 -17.60 11.43 -3.64
C TRP A 144 -16.72 11.37 -2.38
N SER A 145 -16.73 10.25 -1.67
CA SER A 145 -15.80 10.04 -0.55
C SER A 145 -14.34 10.12 -1.00
N CYS A 146 -14.00 9.44 -2.09
CA CYS A 146 -12.64 9.50 -2.67
C CYS A 146 -12.30 10.91 -3.17
N ALA A 147 -13.23 11.58 -3.86
CA ALA A 147 -13.03 12.93 -4.37
C ALA A 147 -12.81 13.97 -3.26
N GLN A 148 -13.53 13.85 -2.14
CA GLN A 148 -13.34 14.70 -0.96
C GLN A 148 -11.96 14.47 -0.32
N GLU A 149 -11.53 13.22 -0.17
CA GLU A 149 -10.18 12.92 0.33
C GLU A 149 -9.10 13.49 -0.60
N TRP A 150 -9.25 13.34 -1.93
CA TRP A 150 -8.37 13.95 -2.93
C TRP A 150 -8.30 15.48 -2.76
N LEU A 151 -9.44 16.13 -2.59
CA LEU A 151 -9.52 17.57 -2.39
C LEU A 151 -8.82 17.99 -1.09
N VAL A 152 -9.08 17.31 0.02
CA VAL A 152 -8.46 17.60 1.33
C VAL A 152 -6.95 17.44 1.27
N VAL A 153 -6.44 16.34 0.72
CA VAL A 153 -5.00 16.10 0.57
C VAL A 153 -4.39 17.15 -0.36
N GLY A 154 -4.97 17.35 -1.54
CA GLY A 154 -4.47 18.27 -2.55
C GLY A 154 -4.43 19.72 -2.08
N LEU A 155 -5.50 20.23 -1.46
CA LEU A 155 -5.54 21.58 -0.90
C LEU A 155 -4.56 21.74 0.25
N THR A 156 -4.45 20.76 1.15
CA THR A 156 -3.50 20.83 2.26
C THR A 156 -2.06 20.90 1.76
N GLN A 157 -1.70 20.04 0.80
CA GLN A 157 -0.35 20.05 0.22
C GLN A 157 -0.09 21.35 -0.55
N LEU A 158 -1.06 21.87 -1.31
CA LEU A 158 -0.94 23.15 -2.02
C LEU A 158 -0.73 24.31 -1.05
N ILE A 159 -1.54 24.40 0.01
CA ILE A 159 -1.39 25.45 1.04
C ILE A 159 -0.01 25.38 1.68
N LEU A 160 0.45 24.19 2.08
CA LEU A 160 1.78 24.02 2.69
C LEU A 160 2.91 24.38 1.70
N ALA A 161 2.80 23.99 0.43
CA ALA A 161 3.76 24.35 -0.61
C ALA A 161 3.82 25.87 -0.85
N CYS A 162 2.66 26.54 -0.87
CA CYS A 162 2.57 28.00 -0.98
C CYS A 162 3.15 28.72 0.25
N LEU A 163 2.99 28.16 1.45
CA LEU A 163 3.58 28.72 2.66
C LEU A 163 5.10 28.63 2.65
N ASN A 164 5.65 27.46 2.30
CA ASN A 164 7.09 27.28 2.12
C ASN A 164 7.39 25.98 1.34
N VAL A 165 7.77 26.11 0.07
CA VAL A 165 8.03 24.96 -0.80
C VAL A 165 9.16 24.05 -0.29
N ARG A 166 10.21 24.62 0.33
CA ARG A 166 11.34 23.84 0.86
C ARG A 166 10.91 23.01 2.07
N LYS A 167 10.24 23.62 3.05
CA LYS A 167 9.76 22.92 4.24
C LYS A 167 8.70 21.89 3.86
N PHE A 168 7.82 22.21 2.92
CA PHE A 168 6.86 21.27 2.35
C PHE A 168 7.57 20.06 1.73
N ALA A 169 8.54 20.28 0.86
CA ALA A 169 9.29 19.21 0.22
C ALA A 169 9.95 18.28 1.25
N VAL A 170 10.62 18.85 2.25
CA VAL A 170 11.44 18.10 3.22
C VAL A 170 10.60 17.41 4.30
N TYR A 171 9.63 18.10 4.90
CA TYR A 171 8.91 17.60 6.09
C TYR A 171 7.56 16.97 5.79
N VAL A 172 7.04 17.09 4.57
CA VAL A 172 5.72 16.56 4.20
C VAL A 172 5.86 15.65 2.98
N TYR A 173 6.34 16.19 1.87
CA TYR A 173 6.38 15.46 0.60
C TYR A 173 7.32 14.24 0.63
N VAL A 174 8.56 14.40 1.09
CA VAL A 174 9.53 13.28 1.19
C VAL A 174 9.04 12.16 2.12
N PRO A 175 8.54 12.44 3.35
CA PRO A 175 7.92 11.43 4.20
C PRO A 175 6.75 10.69 3.55
N HIS A 176 5.84 11.41 2.89
CA HIS A 176 4.70 10.81 2.17
C HIS A 176 5.15 9.93 1.00
N LEU A 177 6.13 10.41 0.22
CA LEU A 177 6.71 9.66 -0.88
C LEU A 177 7.36 8.36 -0.39
N PHE A 178 8.12 8.43 0.71
CA PHE A 178 8.71 7.26 1.34
C PHE A 178 7.64 6.28 1.82
N ALA A 179 6.56 6.74 2.45
CA ALA A 179 5.49 5.88 2.93
C ALA A 179 4.79 5.12 1.80
N GLN A 180 4.48 5.81 0.70
CA GLN A 180 3.88 5.22 -0.50
C GLN A 180 4.81 4.21 -1.18
N TRP A 181 6.10 4.56 -1.32
CA TRP A 181 7.11 3.64 -1.84
C TRP A 181 7.23 2.40 -0.95
N ALA A 182 7.39 2.59 0.37
CA ALA A 182 7.63 1.52 1.31
C ALA A 182 6.45 0.55 1.41
N ILE A 183 5.21 1.06 1.54
CA ILE A 183 4.04 0.18 1.72
C ILE A 183 3.78 -0.70 0.50
N VAL A 184 3.96 -0.18 -0.71
CA VAL A 184 3.81 -0.97 -1.94
C VAL A 184 4.98 -1.95 -2.09
N SER A 185 6.22 -1.51 -1.84
CA SER A 185 7.41 -2.37 -1.90
C SER A 185 7.42 -3.49 -0.86
N MET A 186 6.63 -3.42 0.22
CA MET A 186 6.44 -4.56 1.13
C MET A 186 5.88 -5.79 0.41
N ASN A 187 5.11 -5.63 -0.67
CA ASN A 187 4.63 -6.77 -1.46
C ASN A 187 5.79 -7.63 -1.99
N LEU A 188 6.91 -7.01 -2.37
CA LEU A 188 8.09 -7.77 -2.80
C LEU A 188 8.72 -8.56 -1.65
N LEU A 189 8.70 -8.02 -0.42
CA LEU A 189 9.20 -8.73 0.75
C LEU A 189 8.25 -9.85 1.19
N GLN A 190 6.95 -9.67 0.99
CA GLN A 190 5.92 -10.53 1.57
C GLN A 190 5.36 -11.57 0.59
N HIS A 191 5.41 -11.35 -0.73
CA HIS A 191 4.85 -12.28 -1.71
C HIS A 191 5.84 -12.80 -2.74
N ASP A 192 7.01 -12.16 -2.90
CA ASP A 192 7.95 -12.63 -3.91
C ASP A 192 8.49 -14.02 -3.58
N GLY A 193 8.47 -14.89 -4.59
CA GLY A 193 8.91 -16.27 -4.46
C GLY A 193 8.01 -17.13 -3.55
N CYS A 194 6.77 -16.73 -3.30
CA CYS A 194 5.79 -17.51 -2.54
C CYS A 194 4.95 -18.40 -3.47
N GLU A 195 4.16 -19.32 -2.90
CA GLU A 195 3.23 -20.17 -3.65
C GLU A 195 2.10 -19.32 -4.27
N THR A 196 1.72 -19.59 -5.52
CA THR A 196 0.72 -18.78 -6.25
C THR A 196 -0.48 -19.57 -6.77
N ASP A 197 -0.49 -20.90 -6.57
CA ASP A 197 -1.47 -21.79 -7.21
C ASP A 197 -2.84 -21.75 -6.50
N ASP A 198 -2.87 -21.33 -5.23
CA ASP A 198 -4.08 -21.15 -4.43
C ASP A 198 -4.05 -19.77 -3.75
N GLU A 199 -5.10 -18.96 -3.96
CA GLU A 199 -5.29 -17.64 -3.35
C GLU A 199 -5.23 -17.68 -1.81
N LYS A 200 -5.53 -18.84 -1.20
CA LYS A 200 -5.48 -19.06 0.26
C LYS A 200 -4.37 -20.02 0.68
N ALA A 201 -3.37 -20.24 -0.18
CA ALA A 201 -2.22 -21.05 0.15
C ALA A 201 -1.56 -20.54 1.44
N ILE A 202 -1.28 -21.46 2.36
CA ILE A 202 -0.57 -21.12 3.59
C ILE A 202 0.85 -20.60 3.31
N ASN A 203 1.43 -21.00 2.17
CA ASN A 203 2.71 -20.51 1.69
C ASN A 203 2.58 -19.36 0.66
N GLY A 204 1.40 -18.76 0.53
CA GLY A 204 1.13 -17.65 -0.40
C GLY A 204 1.73 -16.31 0.01
N SER A 205 2.32 -16.25 1.22
CA SER A 205 3.06 -15.10 1.71
C SER A 205 4.07 -15.45 2.79
N ARG A 206 4.96 -14.48 3.06
CA ARG A 206 6.03 -14.50 4.04
C ARG A 206 5.68 -13.65 5.25
N ASN A 207 5.91 -14.19 6.45
CA ASN A 207 5.76 -13.51 7.72
C ASN A 207 7.09 -12.93 8.23
N PHE A 208 6.98 -11.81 8.93
CA PHE A 208 8.03 -11.18 9.72
C PHE A 208 7.60 -11.07 11.18
N THR A 209 7.98 -12.01 12.04
CA THR A 209 7.36 -12.19 13.37
C THR A 209 8.08 -11.49 14.53
N GLY A 210 9.22 -10.85 14.27
CA GLY A 210 9.98 -10.12 15.29
C GLY A 210 9.15 -9.08 16.03
N TRP A 211 9.35 -9.02 17.35
CA TRP A 211 8.55 -8.18 18.25
C TRP A 211 8.64 -6.69 17.92
N TRP A 212 9.86 -6.15 17.71
CA TRP A 212 10.07 -4.74 17.42
C TRP A 212 9.35 -4.28 16.15
N LEU A 213 9.47 -5.06 15.07
CA LEU A 213 8.80 -4.76 13.81
C LEU A 213 7.29 -4.69 14.02
N ASN A 214 6.71 -5.73 14.61
CA ASN A 214 5.27 -5.82 14.79
C ASN A 214 4.73 -4.79 15.81
N TRP A 215 5.54 -4.39 16.78
CA TRP A 215 5.18 -3.28 17.65
C TRP A 215 5.12 -1.96 16.87
N LEU A 216 6.11 -1.69 16.02
CA LEU A 216 6.22 -0.47 15.20
C LEU A 216 5.25 -0.42 14.02
N THR A 217 4.81 -1.57 13.51
CA THR A 217 3.97 -1.70 12.29
C THR A 217 2.61 -2.31 12.57
N PHE A 218 2.15 -2.31 13.82
CA PHE A 218 0.81 -2.78 14.19
C PHE A 218 0.52 -4.22 13.78
N ASN A 219 1.47 -5.12 14.03
CA ASN A 219 1.40 -6.54 13.70
C ASN A 219 1.25 -6.88 12.21
N ASN A 220 1.55 -5.94 11.30
CA ASN A 220 1.50 -6.19 9.85
C ASN A 220 2.56 -7.20 9.36
N GLY A 221 3.50 -7.63 10.20
CA GLY A 221 4.43 -8.69 9.85
C GLY A 221 3.78 -10.07 9.77
N TYR A 222 2.61 -10.29 10.38
CA TYR A 222 1.87 -11.55 10.34
C TYR A 222 0.99 -11.64 9.08
N HIS A 223 1.64 -11.65 7.91
CA HIS A 223 0.99 -11.46 6.61
C HIS A 223 0.16 -12.64 6.12
N THR A 224 0.57 -13.88 6.40
CA THR A 224 -0.20 -15.07 6.00
C THR A 224 -1.57 -15.08 6.65
N ILE A 225 -1.63 -14.90 7.98
CA ILE A 225 -2.91 -14.87 8.68
C ILE A 225 -3.75 -13.65 8.32
N HIS A 226 -3.10 -12.54 7.95
CA HIS A 226 -3.75 -11.36 7.43
C HIS A 226 -4.47 -11.66 6.10
N HIS A 227 -3.81 -12.29 5.12
CA HIS A 227 -4.46 -12.71 3.87
C HIS A 227 -5.57 -13.74 4.09
N MET A 228 -5.40 -14.66 5.04
CA MET A 228 -6.46 -15.63 5.37
C MET A 228 -7.69 -14.98 6.00
N ASN A 229 -7.50 -13.94 6.81
CA ASN A 229 -8.57 -13.26 7.55
C ASN A 229 -8.35 -11.73 7.56
N PRO A 230 -8.54 -11.04 6.42
CA PRO A 230 -8.16 -9.62 6.29
C PRO A 230 -8.93 -8.71 7.27
N THR A 231 -10.17 -9.07 7.59
CA THR A 231 -11.02 -8.31 8.54
C THR A 231 -10.73 -8.63 10.01
N LEU A 232 -9.76 -9.51 10.31
CA LEU A 232 -9.33 -9.78 11.68
C LEU A 232 -8.53 -8.59 12.22
N HIS A 233 -8.99 -8.02 13.34
CA HIS A 233 -8.31 -6.90 13.96
C HIS A 233 -6.81 -7.18 14.21
N TRP A 234 -5.95 -6.25 13.82
CA TRP A 234 -4.49 -6.39 13.83
C TRP A 234 -3.88 -6.87 15.15
N SER A 235 -4.47 -6.48 16.29
CA SER A 235 -4.02 -6.91 17.62
C SER A 235 -4.21 -8.41 17.88
N LYS A 236 -5.04 -9.09 17.09
CA LYS A 236 -5.35 -10.53 17.21
C LYS A 236 -4.50 -11.39 16.29
N LEU A 237 -3.84 -10.80 15.28
CA LEU A 237 -3.03 -11.51 14.30
C LEU A 237 -1.94 -12.40 14.95
N PRO A 238 -1.18 -11.98 15.97
CA PRO A 238 -0.15 -12.84 16.56
C PRO A 238 -0.73 -14.14 17.15
N LYS A 239 -1.86 -14.05 17.86
CA LYS A 239 -2.53 -15.23 18.45
C LYS A 239 -3.12 -16.13 17.38
N ALA A 240 -3.69 -15.56 16.33
CA ALA A 240 -4.25 -16.32 15.22
C ALA A 240 -3.15 -17.01 14.40
N HIS A 241 -2.02 -16.33 14.17
CA HIS A 241 -0.85 -16.90 13.54
C HIS A 241 -0.31 -18.12 14.31
N GLU A 242 -0.16 -18.00 15.64
CA GLU A 242 0.31 -19.10 16.49
C GLU A 242 -0.57 -20.36 16.37
N TYR A 243 -1.89 -20.19 16.26
CA TYR A 243 -2.84 -21.30 16.20
C TYR A 243 -3.02 -21.89 14.79
N LEU A 244 -3.00 -21.03 13.75
CA LEU A 244 -3.41 -21.42 12.40
C LEU A 244 -2.24 -21.60 11.44
N VAL A 245 -1.15 -20.87 11.60
CA VAL A 245 -0.05 -20.77 10.62
C VAL A 245 1.23 -21.44 11.11
N LYS A 246 1.62 -21.18 12.36
CA LYS A 246 2.87 -21.67 12.92
C LYS A 246 2.92 -23.20 12.90
N GLY A 247 4.06 -23.74 12.45
CA GLY A 247 4.28 -25.18 12.29
C GLY A 247 3.63 -25.81 11.05
N LYS A 248 2.85 -25.05 10.26
CA LYS A 248 2.25 -25.50 9.00
C LYS A 248 2.80 -24.78 7.77
N ILE A 249 3.21 -23.52 7.93
CA ILE A 249 3.89 -22.76 6.87
C ILE A 249 5.32 -23.27 6.66
N HIS A 250 5.83 -23.17 5.43
CA HIS A 250 7.22 -23.47 5.12
C HIS A 250 8.18 -22.56 5.92
N PRO A 251 9.25 -23.10 6.54
CA PRO A 251 10.13 -22.33 7.42
C PRO A 251 10.82 -21.13 6.76
N ASN A 252 11.10 -21.18 5.44
CA ASN A 252 11.67 -20.03 4.72
C ASN A 252 10.69 -18.85 4.55
N LEU A 253 9.40 -19.07 4.76
CA LEU A 253 8.39 -18.02 4.78
C LEU A 253 8.17 -17.46 6.18
N GLU A 254 8.85 -18.00 7.19
CA GLU A 254 8.71 -17.60 8.58
C GLU A 254 10.00 -16.90 9.05
N GLN A 255 10.07 -15.58 8.92
CA GLN A 255 11.28 -14.82 9.21
C GLN A 255 11.14 -14.04 10.53
N GLU A 256 12.10 -14.16 11.45
CA GLU A 256 12.07 -13.35 12.68
C GLU A 256 12.42 -11.89 12.42
N CYS A 257 13.33 -11.62 11.47
CA CYS A 257 13.87 -10.29 11.23
C CYS A 257 13.80 -9.89 9.75
N MET A 258 12.94 -8.92 9.45
CA MET A 258 12.77 -8.38 8.09
C MET A 258 14.06 -7.77 7.53
N THR A 259 14.82 -7.03 8.33
CA THR A 259 16.08 -6.40 7.87
C THR A 259 17.11 -7.46 7.47
N THR A 260 17.24 -8.54 8.24
CA THR A 260 18.14 -9.65 7.92
C THR A 260 17.71 -10.39 6.67
N TYR A 261 16.40 -10.59 6.49
CA TYR A 261 15.86 -11.14 5.24
C TYR A 261 16.14 -10.21 4.05
N ALA A 262 15.80 -8.92 4.16
CA ALA A 262 15.99 -7.94 3.09
C ALA A 262 17.46 -7.80 2.69
N TYR A 263 18.39 -7.79 3.65
CA TYR A 263 19.81 -7.79 3.36
C TYR A 263 20.23 -9.02 2.56
N ARG A 264 19.81 -10.24 2.97
CA ARG A 264 20.14 -11.48 2.26
C ARG A 264 19.55 -11.54 0.85
N ALA A 265 18.27 -11.17 0.72
CA ALA A 265 17.53 -11.23 -0.53
C ALA A 265 18.01 -10.18 -1.54
N PHE A 266 18.32 -8.97 -1.10
CA PHE A 266 18.55 -7.84 -2.01
C PHE A 266 20.00 -7.37 -2.08
N VAL A 267 20.79 -7.50 -1.00
CA VAL A 267 22.15 -6.95 -0.91
C VAL A 267 23.22 -8.03 -1.06
N CYS A 268 23.27 -9.00 -0.14
CA CYS A 268 24.30 -10.05 -0.15
C CYS A 268 23.75 -11.37 0.44
N PRO A 269 23.62 -12.45 -0.34
CA PRO A 269 24.13 -12.61 -1.71
C PRO A 269 23.30 -11.88 -2.78
N GLY A 270 22.15 -11.28 -2.44
CA GLY A 270 21.35 -10.49 -3.39
C GLY A 270 20.65 -11.35 -4.44
N LYS A 271 20.38 -12.62 -4.11
CA LYS A 271 19.73 -13.59 -5.00
C LYS A 271 18.22 -13.58 -4.81
N ARG A 272 17.49 -13.58 -5.93
CA ARG A 272 16.02 -13.71 -5.95
C ARG A 272 15.65 -15.19 -5.99
N VAL A 273 15.21 -15.71 -4.86
CA VAL A 273 14.86 -17.14 -4.68
C VAL A 273 13.44 -17.31 -4.20
N ASP A 274 12.83 -18.44 -4.53
CA ASP A 274 11.54 -18.85 -4.02
C ASP A 274 11.64 -19.41 -2.59
N TYR A 275 10.50 -19.77 -2.03
CA TYR A 275 10.40 -20.30 -0.68
C TYR A 275 11.07 -21.67 -0.50
N LEU A 276 11.34 -22.40 -1.59
CA LEU A 276 12.10 -23.65 -1.58
C LEU A 276 13.62 -23.41 -1.66
N GLY A 277 14.05 -22.17 -1.94
CA GLY A 277 15.45 -21.79 -2.07
C GLY A 277 15.97 -21.86 -3.51
N GLU A 278 15.10 -22.16 -4.47
CA GLU A 278 15.44 -22.21 -5.89
C GLU A 278 15.33 -20.82 -6.52
N ALA A 279 16.01 -20.60 -7.65
CA ALA A 279 15.89 -19.34 -8.37
C ALA A 279 14.44 -19.11 -8.83
N VAL A 280 13.88 -17.92 -8.57
CA VAL A 280 12.51 -17.58 -9.01
C VAL A 280 12.43 -17.69 -10.54
N LYS A 281 11.56 -18.59 -11.02
CA LYS A 281 11.30 -18.79 -12.44
C LYS A 281 10.11 -17.94 -12.85
N LEU A 282 10.36 -16.94 -13.69
CA LEU A 282 9.31 -16.09 -14.25
C LEU A 282 8.90 -16.61 -15.63
N GLY A 283 7.60 -16.78 -15.84
CA GLY A 283 7.02 -17.04 -17.16
C GLY A 283 7.16 -15.85 -18.12
N PRO A 284 6.53 -15.90 -19.30
CA PRO A 284 6.49 -14.76 -20.22
C PRO A 284 5.90 -13.50 -19.55
N VAL A 285 6.11 -12.33 -20.15
CA VAL A 285 5.47 -11.10 -19.69
C VAL A 285 3.98 -11.17 -20.06
N GLU A 286 3.12 -11.04 -19.05
CA GLU A 286 1.68 -11.09 -19.24
C GLU A 286 1.07 -9.72 -18.94
N LYS A 287 0.08 -9.33 -19.75
CA LYS A 287 -0.69 -8.10 -19.55
C LYS A 287 -1.67 -8.28 -18.39
N ASP A 288 -1.87 -7.21 -17.62
CA ASP A 288 -2.90 -7.15 -16.58
C ASP A 288 -4.29 -7.43 -17.15
N GLU A 289 -5.07 -8.17 -16.38
CA GLU A 289 -6.50 -8.33 -16.57
C GLU A 289 -7.22 -7.32 -15.68
N ASP A 290 -8.29 -6.74 -16.21
CA ASP A 290 -9.02 -5.69 -15.52
C ASP A 290 -10.01 -6.30 -14.53
N TRP A 291 -9.66 -6.29 -13.25
CA TRP A 291 -10.50 -6.83 -12.18
C TRP A 291 -11.75 -5.97 -11.92
N THR A 292 -11.81 -4.72 -12.40
CA THR A 292 -12.96 -3.83 -12.17
C THR A 292 -14.23 -4.33 -12.85
N VAL A 293 -14.08 -5.13 -13.92
CA VAL A 293 -15.20 -5.76 -14.64
C VAL A 293 -15.99 -6.73 -13.74
N LEU A 294 -15.34 -7.31 -12.72
CA LEU A 294 -16.00 -8.20 -11.75
C LEU A 294 -16.90 -7.45 -10.75
N HIS A 295 -16.82 -6.12 -10.75
CA HIS A 295 -17.60 -5.25 -9.88
C HIS A 295 -18.60 -4.37 -10.64
N ALA A 296 -18.62 -4.46 -11.97
CA ALA A 296 -19.60 -3.78 -12.80
C ALA A 296 -20.97 -4.47 -12.69
N PRO A 297 -22.08 -3.73 -12.53
CA PRO A 297 -23.42 -4.31 -12.58
C PRO A 297 -23.71 -4.99 -13.92
N ASP A 298 -24.68 -5.91 -13.92
CA ASP A 298 -25.11 -6.58 -15.14
C ASP A 298 -25.49 -5.58 -16.24
N GLY A 299 -24.90 -5.76 -17.43
CA GLY A 299 -25.14 -4.92 -18.59
C GLY A 299 -24.22 -3.70 -18.73
N VAL A 300 -23.47 -3.32 -17.67
CA VAL A 300 -22.47 -2.24 -17.74
C VAL A 300 -21.17 -2.78 -18.33
N LYS A 301 -20.75 -2.22 -19.46
CA LYS A 301 -19.52 -2.64 -20.15
C LYS A 301 -18.33 -1.75 -19.81
N LEU A 302 -17.12 -2.29 -19.96
CA LEU A 302 -15.87 -1.60 -19.66
C LEU A 302 -15.77 -0.25 -20.39
N GLU A 303 -16.21 -0.18 -21.64
CA GLU A 303 -16.13 1.02 -22.47
C GLU A 303 -16.94 2.21 -21.91
N GLU A 304 -17.92 1.95 -21.04
CA GLU A 304 -18.80 2.97 -20.45
C GLU A 304 -18.15 3.71 -19.28
N TYR A 305 -17.11 3.13 -18.67
CA TYR A 305 -16.39 3.71 -17.54
C TYR A 305 -14.86 3.66 -17.70
N ASP A 306 -14.36 3.24 -18.87
CA ASP A 306 -12.94 3.29 -19.17
C ASP A 306 -12.47 4.75 -19.22
N VAL A 307 -11.29 4.99 -18.66
CA VAL A 307 -10.72 6.33 -18.55
C VAL A 307 -9.54 6.40 -19.49
N GLY A 308 -9.71 7.14 -20.59
CA GLY A 308 -8.67 7.31 -21.60
C GLY A 308 -7.40 7.98 -21.02
N VAL A 309 -6.25 7.72 -21.65
CA VAL A 309 -4.93 8.22 -21.22
C VAL A 309 -4.91 9.74 -21.04
N ILE A 310 -5.59 10.48 -21.91
CA ILE A 310 -5.69 11.96 -21.82
C ILE A 310 -6.43 12.38 -20.54
N GLU A 311 -7.52 11.70 -20.18
CA GLU A 311 -8.29 11.99 -18.98
C GLU A 311 -7.55 11.57 -17.71
N LEU A 312 -6.80 10.46 -17.76
CA LEU A 312 -5.86 10.07 -16.70
C LEU A 312 -4.78 11.13 -16.49
N VAL A 313 -4.16 11.62 -17.56
CA VAL A 313 -3.13 12.67 -17.49
C VAL A 313 -3.71 13.98 -16.94
N LYS A 314 -4.92 14.36 -17.33
CA LYS A 314 -5.63 15.51 -16.74
C LYS A 314 -5.92 15.31 -15.26
N ALA A 315 -6.36 14.12 -14.85
CA ALA A 315 -6.59 13.80 -13.45
C ALA A 315 -5.30 13.90 -12.62
N VAL A 316 -4.18 13.43 -13.15
CA VAL A 316 -2.84 13.58 -12.53
C VAL A 316 -2.41 15.03 -12.48
N ALA A 317 -2.63 15.81 -13.55
CA ALA A 317 -2.29 17.23 -13.59
C ALA A 317 -3.12 18.09 -12.63
N MET A 318 -4.36 17.67 -12.34
CA MET A 318 -5.22 18.25 -11.29
C MET A 318 -4.81 17.84 -9.86
N MET A 319 -3.84 16.94 -9.73
CA MET A 319 -3.20 16.60 -8.46
C MET A 319 -1.81 17.26 -8.46
N PRO A 320 -1.70 18.56 -8.08
CA PRO A 320 -0.56 19.43 -8.42
C PRO A 320 0.83 18.93 -7.96
N ILE A 321 0.88 17.86 -7.17
CA ILE A 321 2.09 17.33 -6.52
C ILE A 321 2.32 15.83 -6.83
N LYS A 322 1.41 15.17 -7.55
CA LYS A 322 1.59 13.76 -7.98
C LYS A 322 2.57 13.62 -9.16
N ILE A 323 2.96 14.73 -9.78
CA ILE A 323 3.89 14.81 -10.93
C ILE A 323 5.33 14.38 -10.56
N LEU A 324 5.68 14.34 -9.27
CA LEU A 324 7.04 14.01 -8.79
C LEU A 324 7.18 12.60 -8.20
N CYS A 325 6.13 11.78 -8.17
CA CYS A 325 6.21 10.34 -7.88
C CYS A 325 5.83 9.58 -9.15
N PRO A 326 6.61 8.61 -9.64
CA PRO A 326 6.42 8.15 -11.00
C PRO A 326 5.14 7.33 -11.07
N THR A 327 4.12 7.89 -11.72
CA THR A 327 3.16 7.17 -12.56
C THR A 327 3.84 6.50 -13.77
N TYR A 328 5.15 6.25 -13.68
CA TYR A 328 5.96 5.67 -14.72
C TYR A 328 6.11 4.18 -14.43
N SER A 329 5.15 3.40 -14.92
CA SER A 329 5.45 2.00 -15.23
C SER A 329 6.34 2.02 -16.49
N PRO A 330 7.51 1.35 -16.50
CA PRO A 330 8.21 1.14 -17.75
C PRO A 330 7.28 0.31 -18.64
N ILE A 331 6.59 0.97 -19.56
CA ILE A 331 5.92 0.32 -20.67
C ILE A 331 7.04 -0.43 -21.38
N PHE A 332 7.14 -1.74 -21.15
CA PHE A 332 8.05 -2.60 -21.88
C PHE A 332 7.61 -2.58 -23.34
N LYS A 333 8.13 -1.63 -24.12
CA LYS A 333 8.51 -1.91 -25.50
C LYS A 333 9.84 -2.67 -25.42
N ILE A 334 9.73 -3.98 -25.33
CA ILE A 334 10.78 -4.87 -25.78
C ILE A 334 10.29 -5.32 -27.14
N ASP A 335 10.98 -4.88 -28.19
CA ASP A 335 10.77 -5.36 -29.56
C ASP A 335 10.94 -6.89 -29.64
#